data_AF-A0A2K6SWI5-F1
#
_entry.id   AF-A0A2K6SWI5-F1
#
_cell.length_a   1.000
_cell.length_b   1.000
_cell.length_c   1.000
_cell.angle_alpha   90.00
_cell.angle_beta   90.00
_cell.angle_gamma   90.00
#
_symmetry.space_group_name_H-M   'P 1'
#
loop_
_entity.id
_entity.type
_entity.pdbx_description
1 polymer ?
#
loop_
_entity_poly.entity_id
_entity_poly.type
_entity_poly.pdbx_seq_one_letter_code
_entity_poly.pdbx_strand_id
1 'polypeptide(L)'
;DDQLLDDGKTLGECGFTSQTARPQAPATVGLAFRAEDTFEALCIEPFSSPPELPDVMKPQDSGSSANEQAVHLHVHSQGPLFQCHGLTACSMRETQGGLTLGLQ
;
A
#
# COMPACT_ATOMS: atom_id res chain seq x y z
N ASP A 1 3.52 2.13 -18.98
CA ASP A 1 3.06 3.50 -19.26
C ASP A 1 4.15 4.38 -18.70
N ASP A 2 5.02 4.87 -19.58
CA ASP A 2 6.25 5.56 -19.19
C ASP A 2 6.08 7.05 -19.52
N GLN A 3 5.03 7.64 -18.94
CA GLN A 3 4.69 9.03 -19.17
C GLN A 3 5.69 9.93 -18.43
N LEU A 4 6.38 10.80 -19.18
CA LEU A 4 7.24 11.82 -18.61
C LEU A 4 6.39 12.81 -17.78
N LEU A 5 6.81 13.05 -16.55
CA LEU A 5 6.14 14.00 -15.66
C LEU A 5 6.60 15.43 -15.97
N ASP A 6 5.65 16.37 -15.95
CA ASP A 6 5.91 17.80 -16.16
C ASP A 6 6.24 18.49 -14.83
N ASP A 7 7.33 19.28 -14.79
CA ASP A 7 7.80 19.96 -13.59
C ASP A 7 6.80 21.00 -13.05
N GLY A 8 5.89 21.49 -13.89
CA GLY A 8 4.83 22.43 -13.52
C GLY A 8 3.65 21.80 -12.79
N LYS A 9 3.53 20.47 -12.78
CA LYS A 9 2.40 19.75 -12.17
C LYS A 9 2.72 19.26 -10.77
N THR A 10 1.72 19.30 -9.89
CA THR A 10 1.80 18.63 -8.60
C THR A 10 1.72 17.12 -8.76
N LEU A 11 2.25 16.37 -7.78
CA LEU A 11 2.14 14.91 -7.76
C LEU A 11 0.69 14.41 -7.81
N GLY A 12 -0.24 15.15 -7.19
CA GLY A 12 -1.68 14.86 -7.24
C GLY A 12 -2.26 14.96 -8.65
N GLU A 13 -1.86 15.99 -9.42
CA GLU A 13 -2.25 16.15 -10.83
C GLU A 13 -1.64 15.07 -11.73
N CYS A 14 -0.49 14.50 -11.33
CA CYS A 14 0.14 13.33 -11.96
C CYS A 14 -0.46 11.99 -11.49
N GLY A 15 -1.47 11.99 -10.62
CA GLY A 15 -2.18 10.78 -10.16
C GLY A 15 -1.62 10.13 -8.89
N PHE A 16 -0.58 10.70 -8.28
CA PHE A 16 -0.06 10.26 -6.99
C PHE A 16 -0.88 10.88 -5.86
N THR A 17 -1.84 10.13 -5.34
CA THR A 17 -2.76 10.58 -4.29
C THR A 17 -2.56 9.76 -3.02
N SER A 18 -3.12 10.20 -1.89
CA SER A 18 -3.13 9.41 -0.64
C SER A 18 -3.83 8.05 -0.80
N GLN A 19 -4.72 7.91 -1.79
CA GLN A 19 -5.42 6.67 -2.07
C GLN A 19 -4.58 5.69 -2.90
N THR A 20 -3.71 6.20 -3.79
CA THR A 20 -2.91 5.40 -4.74
C THR A 20 -1.44 5.23 -4.34
N ALA A 21 -0.89 6.09 -3.47
CA ALA A 21 0.47 6.03 -2.94
C ALA A 21 0.45 5.80 -1.41
N ARG A 22 -0.10 4.66 -0.98
CA ARG A 22 -0.26 4.33 0.45
C ARG A 22 1.05 3.83 1.07
N PRO A 23 1.28 3.93 2.40
CA PRO A 23 2.50 3.42 3.02
C PRO A 23 2.78 1.93 2.75
N GLN A 24 1.75 1.09 2.79
CA GLN A 24 1.84 -0.35 2.54
C GLN A 24 1.82 -0.74 1.06
N ALA A 25 1.48 0.22 0.19
CA ALA A 25 1.44 0.04 -1.26
C ALA A 25 1.85 1.37 -1.93
N PRO A 26 3.15 1.72 -1.89
CA PRO A 26 3.64 2.96 -2.47
C PRO A 26 3.47 2.96 -3.99
N ALA A 27 3.25 4.14 -4.56
CA ALA A 27 3.34 4.32 -6.01
C ALA A 27 4.81 4.39 -6.45
N THR A 28 5.09 3.92 -7.66
CA THR A 28 6.45 3.92 -8.23
C THR A 28 6.65 5.15 -9.11
N VAL A 29 7.79 5.83 -8.98
CA VAL A 29 8.21 6.94 -9.85
C VAL A 29 9.49 6.50 -10.57
N GLY A 30 9.45 6.48 -11.91
CA GLY A 30 10.63 6.21 -12.73
C GLY A 30 11.58 7.40 -12.73
N LEU A 31 12.89 7.13 -12.67
CA LEU A 31 13.94 8.14 -12.73
C LEU A 31 14.97 7.74 -13.78
N ALA A 32 15.32 8.68 -14.65
CA ALA A 32 16.37 8.54 -15.65
C ALA A 32 17.30 9.75 -15.55
N PHE A 33 18.61 9.51 -15.58
CA PHE A 33 19.59 10.58 -15.55
C PHE A 33 19.84 11.16 -16.94
N ARG A 34 20.19 12.44 -16.97
CA ARG A 34 20.74 13.07 -18.16
C ARG A 34 22.25 12.90 -18.17
N ALA A 35 22.78 12.32 -19.24
CA ALA A 35 24.20 12.26 -19.53
C ALA A 35 24.48 13.14 -20.75
N GLU A 36 25.43 14.06 -20.60
CA GLU A 36 25.72 15.09 -21.62
C GLU A 36 24.45 15.88 -21.94
N ASP A 37 23.92 15.76 -23.17
CA ASP A 37 22.74 16.48 -23.66
C ASP A 37 21.51 15.58 -23.86
N THR A 38 21.58 14.31 -23.45
CA THR A 38 20.49 13.33 -23.65
C THR A 38 20.13 12.58 -22.37
N PHE A 39 18.85 12.25 -22.21
CA PHE A 39 18.41 11.37 -21.13
C PHE A 39 18.67 9.92 -21.49
N GLU A 40 19.08 9.12 -20.52
CA GLU A 40 19.09 7.67 -20.67
C GLU A 40 17.66 7.13 -20.80
N ALA A 41 17.53 5.92 -21.37
CA ALA A 41 16.25 5.25 -21.39
C ALA A 41 15.84 4.88 -19.95
N LEU A 42 14.58 5.13 -19.60
CA LEU A 42 14.04 4.66 -18.33
C LEU A 42 14.11 3.13 -18.28
N CYS A 43 14.85 2.60 -17.30
CA CYS A 43 15.01 1.17 -17.09
C CYS A 43 14.76 0.86 -15.62
N ILE A 44 13.68 0.13 -15.33
CA ILE A 44 13.34 -0.35 -13.98
C ILE A 44 13.48 -1.86 -14.00
N GLU A 45 14.55 -2.36 -13.41
CA GLU A 45 14.75 -3.80 -13.25
C GLU A 45 13.69 -4.37 -12.30
N PRO A 46 13.00 -5.47 -12.68
CA PRO A 46 11.96 -6.05 -11.85
C PRO A 46 12.54 -6.66 -10.57
N PHE A 47 11.73 -6.68 -9.52
CA PHE A 47 12.05 -7.46 -8.33
C PHE A 47 12.11 -8.96 -8.65
N SER A 48 12.85 -9.71 -7.84
CA SER A 48 12.88 -11.17 -7.93
C SER A 48 11.50 -11.78 -7.67
N SER A 49 11.19 -12.89 -8.32
CA SER A 49 10.00 -13.68 -8.02
C SER A 49 10.12 -14.38 -6.65
N PRO A 50 9.02 -14.47 -5.87
CA PRO A 50 9.02 -15.26 -4.64
C PRO A 50 9.19 -16.76 -4.93
N PRO A 51 9.64 -17.57 -3.95
CA PRO A 51 9.71 -19.02 -4.11
C PRO A 51 8.31 -19.63 -4.24
N GLU A 52 8.26 -20.86 -4.77
CA GLU A 52 7.04 -21.66 -4.80
C GLU A 52 6.44 -21.80 -3.39
N LEU A 53 5.12 -21.65 -3.29
CA LEU A 53 4.40 -21.77 -2.04
C LEU A 53 4.45 -23.24 -1.57
N PRO A 54 4.86 -23.54 -0.32
CA PRO A 54 4.89 -24.92 0.15
C PRO A 54 3.48 -25.50 0.26
N ASP A 55 3.34 -26.83 0.10
CA ASP A 55 2.03 -27.49 0.03
C ASP A 55 1.15 -27.25 1.27
N VAL A 56 1.77 -27.09 2.43
CA VAL A 56 1.08 -26.77 3.69
C VAL A 56 0.45 -25.37 3.72
N MET A 57 0.92 -24.44 2.89
CA MET A 57 0.40 -23.07 2.79
C MET A 57 -0.56 -22.89 1.62
N LYS A 58 -0.67 -23.88 0.72
CA LYS A 58 -1.69 -23.87 -0.35
C LYS A 58 -3.08 -24.08 0.28
N PRO A 59 -4.13 -23.43 -0.24
CA PRO A 59 -5.50 -23.71 0.19
C PRO A 59 -5.78 -25.21 0.08
N GLN A 60 -6.32 -25.81 1.14
CA GLN A 60 -6.72 -27.21 1.09
C GLN A 60 -8.00 -27.32 0.28
N ASP A 61 -8.03 -28.19 -0.73
CA ASP A 61 -9.28 -28.54 -1.42
C ASP A 61 -10.22 -29.20 -0.40
N SER A 62 -11.29 -28.50 -0.04
CA SER A 62 -12.33 -28.97 0.87
C SER A 62 -13.02 -30.22 0.30
N GLY A 63 -12.47 -31.40 0.57
CA GLY A 63 -12.92 -32.67 0.00
C GLY A 63 -12.67 -33.90 0.88
N SER A 64 -12.57 -33.77 2.21
CA SER A 64 -12.65 -34.90 3.12
C SER A 64 -13.76 -34.69 4.16
N SER A 65 -14.64 -35.68 4.24
CA SER A 65 -15.99 -35.68 4.78
C SER A 65 -16.13 -35.46 6.29
N ALA A 66 -17.23 -34.77 6.66
CA ALA A 66 -18.01 -34.92 7.89
C ALA A 66 -17.27 -34.77 9.24
N ASN A 67 -17.14 -33.52 9.70
CA ASN A 67 -17.39 -33.17 11.09
C ASN A 67 -17.83 -31.70 11.14
N GLU A 68 -19.14 -31.46 11.18
CA GLU A 68 -19.69 -30.14 11.51
C GLU A 68 -19.40 -29.84 12.99
N GLN A 69 -18.21 -29.30 13.25
CA GLN A 69 -18.04 -28.36 14.35
C GLN A 69 -17.68 -27.04 13.71
N ALA A 70 -18.72 -26.22 13.52
CA ALA A 70 -18.57 -24.84 13.12
C ALA A 70 -17.73 -24.12 14.18
N VAL A 71 -16.41 -24.08 13.97
CA VAL A 71 -15.53 -23.11 14.62
C VAL A 71 -15.82 -21.76 14.00
N HIS A 72 -16.94 -21.16 14.44
CA HIS A 72 -17.26 -19.79 14.15
C HIS A 72 -16.23 -18.92 14.88
N LEU A 73 -15.11 -18.64 14.22
CA LEU A 73 -14.18 -17.58 14.61
C LEU A 73 -14.92 -16.26 14.40
N HIS A 74 -15.65 -15.85 15.44
CA HIS A 74 -16.23 -14.53 15.53
C HIS A 74 -15.08 -13.52 15.58
N VAL A 75 -14.65 -13.03 14.44
CA VAL A 75 -13.79 -11.85 14.37
C VAL A 75 -14.68 -10.69 14.77
N HIS A 76 -14.58 -10.28 16.04
CA HIS A 76 -15.11 -9.00 16.47
C HIS A 76 -14.34 -7.93 15.70
N SER A 77 -14.89 -7.50 14.56
CA SER A 77 -14.45 -6.29 13.87
C SER A 77 -14.83 -5.08 14.71
N GLN A 78 -14.15 -4.92 15.84
CA GLN A 78 -14.05 -3.61 16.47
C GLN A 78 -13.05 -2.83 15.62
N GLY A 79 -13.39 -1.58 15.29
CA GLY A 79 -12.70 -0.74 14.31
C GLY A 79 -11.19 -0.59 14.52
N PRO A 80 -10.49 0.15 13.65
CA PRO A 80 -9.04 0.08 13.55
C PRO A 80 -8.37 0.52 14.84
N LEU A 81 -7.81 -0.43 15.59
CA LEU A 81 -6.96 -0.18 16.72
C LEU A 81 -5.52 -0.14 16.20
N PHE A 82 -5.10 1.04 15.73
CA PHE A 82 -3.69 1.30 15.40
C PHE A 82 -2.92 1.49 16.71
N GLN A 83 -2.38 0.40 17.25
CA GLN A 83 -1.47 0.44 18.40
C GLN A 83 -0.02 0.64 17.89
N CYS A 84 0.41 1.89 17.72
CA CYS A 84 1.83 2.20 17.55
C CYS A 84 2.52 2.10 18.92
N HIS A 85 3.40 1.11 19.11
CA HIS A 85 4.26 1.08 20.29
C HIS A 85 5.32 2.20 20.18
N GLY A 86 5.23 3.22 21.04
CA GLY A 86 6.39 4.02 21.41
C GLY A 86 6.43 5.50 21.06
N LEU A 87 5.39 6.09 20.44
CA LEU A 87 5.33 7.54 20.24
C LEU A 87 3.90 8.05 20.51
N THR A 88 3.79 9.08 21.34
CA THR A 88 2.55 9.78 21.70
C THR A 88 1.65 10.00 20.47
N ALA A 89 0.42 9.50 20.55
CA ALA A 89 -0.51 9.40 19.43
C ALA A 89 -0.83 10.75 18.78
N CYS A 90 -0.35 10.97 17.55
CA CYS A 90 -0.99 11.92 16.63
C CYS A 90 -2.19 11.21 15.99
N SER A 91 -3.39 11.47 16.53
CA SER A 91 -4.64 10.95 15.97
C SER A 91 -4.99 11.71 14.69
N MET A 92 -4.56 11.20 13.53
CA MET A 92 -5.05 11.68 12.24
C MET A 92 -6.41 11.04 11.96
N ARG A 93 -7.48 11.70 12.42
CA ARG A 93 -8.84 11.38 11.98
C ARG A 93 -9.09 12.13 10.67
N GLU A 94 -9.06 11.40 9.55
CA GLU A 94 -9.66 11.86 8.29
C GLU A 94 -11.17 11.99 8.49
N THR A 95 -11.63 13.23 8.67
CA THR A 95 -13.03 13.59 8.54
C THR A 95 -13.13 14.51 7.33
N GLN A 96 -13.98 14.13 6.37
CA GLN A 96 -14.34 14.98 5.24
C GLN A 96 -14.74 16.37 5.76
N GLY A 97 -13.89 17.37 5.49
CA GLY A 97 -14.17 18.78 5.72
C GLY A 97 -13.53 19.37 6.98
N GLY A 98 -12.52 20.23 6.77
CA GLY A 98 -12.17 21.33 7.66
C GLY A 98 -11.25 20.99 8.83
N LEU A 99 -9.99 21.42 8.75
CA LEU A 99 -9.04 21.39 9.86
C LEU A 99 -9.43 22.47 10.89
N THR A 100 -9.89 22.06 12.08
CA THR A 100 -9.96 22.95 13.25
C THR A 100 -8.94 22.49 14.28
N LEU A 101 -7.95 23.34 14.54
CA LEU A 101 -6.87 23.09 15.49
C LEU A 101 -7.38 23.34 16.91
N GLY A 102 -7.77 22.31 17.64
CA GLY A 102 -8.00 22.36 19.08
C GLY A 102 -6.73 22.01 19.83
N LEU A 103 -6.10 23.00 20.48
CA LEU A 103 -5.02 22.78 21.43
C LEU A 103 -5.62 22.34 22.77
N GLN A 104 -5.10 21.27 23.36
CA GLN A 104 -5.25 20.97 24.79
C GLN A 104 -3.89 21.14 25.45
#